data_AF-A0A5P9GWN4-F1
#
_entry.id   AF-A0A5P9GWN4-F1
#
_cell.length_a   1.000
_cell.length_b   1.000
_cell.length_c   1.000
_cell.angle_alpha   90.00
_cell.angle_beta   90.00
_cell.angle_gamma   90.00
#
_symmetry.space_group_name_H-M   'P 1'
#
loop_
_entity.id
_entity.type
_entity.pdbx_description
1 polymer ?
#
loop_
_entity_poly.entity_id
_entity_poly.type
_entity_poly.pdbx_seq_one_letter_code
_entity_poly.pdbx_strand_id
1 'polypeptide(L)'
;MRALSVLCLFVMASCAPRPAAHYAPSVPEAHLQTLYVATQKALDRTGQTFGAKRSGEVRYFRADISIPPTHKAGHVQWPDGPPDAATDFVVAATDVYPSAAAFLGDVKGARPGRETQVFVHGYNTTLSDSLYRLAQMREDFEVAAPSVLFAWASAGDPRGYVYDRDSVLYARDDLEDLLNALTSGPRDRVTLLAHSMGAQLVMEVMRQAALKGDRHLLDRISGVVLMSPDIDPDVFRRQAEAIGELPQPFLIFVTQQDRALSLASLITGRKKRLGVIDGPEAVAGLPVKVIDFTALADGEGLDHAVAITSPSAISVLNGMLEQASLGRDAFEDYMVLEAQP
;
A
#
# COMPACT_ATOMS: atom_id res chain seq x y z
N MET A 1 41.32 31.98 -17.43
CA MET A 1 41.37 30.82 -16.52
C MET A 1 40.48 31.09 -15.32
N ARG A 2 39.18 30.79 -15.42
CA ARG A 2 38.21 30.84 -14.31
C ARG A 2 37.24 29.70 -14.53
N ALA A 3 37.73 28.50 -14.25
CA ALA A 3 36.96 27.26 -14.27
C ALA A 3 37.44 26.45 -13.05
N LEU A 4 36.54 25.66 -12.48
CA LEU A 4 36.74 24.76 -11.33
C LEU A 4 36.60 25.41 -9.95
N SER A 5 35.37 25.62 -9.45
CA SER A 5 35.07 25.68 -7.99
C SER A 5 33.58 25.48 -7.64
N VAL A 6 32.73 24.94 -8.52
CA VAL A 6 31.33 24.65 -8.17
C VAL A 6 30.98 23.21 -8.57
N LEU A 7 31.55 22.24 -7.86
CA LEU A 7 31.07 20.86 -7.88
C LEU A 7 31.55 20.11 -6.63
N CYS A 8 31.00 20.44 -5.46
CA CYS A 8 31.23 19.68 -4.23
C CYS A 8 30.17 19.98 -3.15
N LEU A 9 28.87 19.87 -3.49
CA LEU A 9 27.80 20.20 -2.52
C LEU A 9 26.56 19.28 -2.58
N PHE A 10 26.71 18.01 -2.98
CA PHE A 10 25.56 17.09 -3.09
C PHE A 10 25.78 15.64 -2.62
N VAL A 11 26.57 15.37 -1.56
CA VAL A 11 26.75 13.97 -1.09
C VAL A 11 26.71 13.76 0.43
N MET A 12 26.06 14.64 1.22
CA MET A 12 26.08 14.49 2.70
C MET A 12 24.69 14.47 3.36
N ALA A 13 23.68 13.90 2.71
CA ALA A 13 22.34 13.72 3.30
C ALA A 13 21.81 12.27 3.19
N SER A 14 22.69 11.26 3.29
CA SER A 14 22.31 9.85 3.05
C SER A 14 22.46 8.90 4.26
N CYS A 15 22.70 9.40 5.48
CA CYS A 15 22.97 8.53 6.63
C CYS A 15 22.07 8.79 7.86
N ALA A 16 20.89 9.40 7.69
CA ALA A 16 19.90 9.35 8.76
C ALA A 16 19.32 7.93 8.81
N PRO A 17 19.39 7.22 9.96
CA PRO A 17 18.75 5.92 10.10
C PRO A 17 17.26 6.08 9.86
N ARG A 18 16.68 5.19 9.05
CA ARG A 18 15.23 5.19 8.80
C ARG A 18 14.51 4.87 10.11
N PRO A 19 13.46 5.62 10.49
CA PRO A 19 12.66 5.31 11.67
C PRO A 19 12.19 3.84 11.65
N ALA A 20 12.21 3.21 12.82
CA ALA A 20 11.74 1.85 13.01
C ALA A 20 10.57 1.86 13.99
N ALA A 21 9.72 0.84 13.95
CA ALA A 21 8.64 0.71 14.92
C ALA A 21 9.23 0.35 16.30
N HIS A 22 8.75 1.01 17.35
CA HIS A 22 9.19 0.81 18.73
C HIS A 22 8.05 0.26 19.59
N TYR A 23 8.41 -0.59 20.55
CA TYR A 23 7.46 -1.09 21.54
C TYR A 23 7.29 -0.11 22.69
N ALA A 24 6.05 0.16 23.06
CA ALA A 24 5.68 0.83 24.30
C ALA A 24 4.24 0.46 24.70
N PRO A 25 3.90 0.45 26.00
CA PRO A 25 2.52 0.29 26.44
C PRO A 25 1.63 1.39 25.86
N SER A 26 0.40 1.04 25.47
CA SER A 26 -0.61 2.01 25.06
C SER A 26 -1.09 2.86 26.25
N VAL A 27 -1.67 4.03 25.96
CA VAL A 27 -2.33 4.91 26.94
C VAL A 27 -3.85 4.84 26.79
N PRO A 28 -4.64 5.10 27.86
CA PRO A 28 -6.09 4.99 27.81
C PRO A 28 -6.79 5.83 26.73
N GLU A 29 -6.21 6.98 26.38
CA GLU A 29 -6.73 7.91 25.37
C GLU A 29 -6.33 7.53 23.94
N ALA A 30 -5.44 6.55 23.75
CA ALA A 30 -5.00 6.09 22.44
C ALA A 30 -5.98 5.09 21.84
N HIS A 31 -6.03 5.04 20.51
CA HIS A 31 -6.80 4.04 19.78
C HIS A 31 -5.91 2.86 19.40
N LEU A 32 -6.37 1.63 19.69
CA LEU A 32 -5.65 0.42 19.33
C LEU A 32 -6.14 -0.13 17.99
N GLN A 33 -5.25 -0.20 17.02
CA GLN A 33 -5.47 -0.81 15.71
C GLN A 33 -4.84 -2.20 15.67
N THR A 34 -5.67 -3.24 15.68
CA THR A 34 -5.23 -4.63 15.50
C THR A 34 -5.03 -4.93 14.01
N LEU A 35 -3.81 -5.32 13.66
CA LEU A 35 -3.39 -5.64 12.30
C LEU A 35 -2.92 -7.08 12.19
N TYR A 36 -3.19 -7.68 11.04
CA TYR A 36 -2.70 -9.00 10.67
C TYR A 36 -1.59 -8.84 9.64
N VAL A 37 -0.48 -9.56 9.77
CA VAL A 37 0.66 -9.42 8.87
C VAL A 37 1.07 -10.77 8.33
N ALA A 38 1.14 -10.87 7.00
CA ALA A 38 1.77 -11.95 6.26
C ALA A 38 3.02 -11.37 5.59
N THR A 39 4.21 -11.86 5.93
CA THR A 39 5.47 -11.26 5.46
C THR A 39 6.51 -12.28 5.02
N GLN A 40 7.22 -11.96 3.94
CA GLN A 40 8.42 -12.68 3.51
C GLN A 40 9.68 -12.18 4.25
N LYS A 41 9.58 -11.09 5.02
CA LYS A 41 10.69 -10.54 5.79
C LYS A 41 10.94 -11.41 7.03
N ALA A 42 12.17 -11.37 7.53
CA ALA A 42 12.52 -12.05 8.77
C ALA A 42 12.03 -11.22 9.96
N LEU A 43 11.43 -11.86 10.97
CA LEU A 43 10.82 -11.15 12.10
C LEU A 43 11.85 -10.59 13.09
N ASP A 44 13.09 -11.08 13.04
CA ASP A 44 14.24 -10.55 13.78
C ASP A 44 14.85 -9.30 13.12
N ARG A 45 14.30 -8.84 11.98
CA ARG A 45 14.83 -7.72 11.20
C ARG A 45 13.71 -6.79 10.71
N THR A 46 13.62 -5.60 11.31
CA THR A 46 12.59 -4.60 10.98
C THR A 46 13.09 -3.46 10.09
N GLY A 47 14.41 -3.41 9.79
CA GLY A 47 15.07 -2.32 9.07
C GLY A 47 15.39 -2.61 7.59
N GLN A 48 16.31 -1.82 7.02
CA GLN A 48 16.76 -1.94 5.62
C GLN A 48 17.59 -3.21 5.41
N THR A 49 17.34 -3.92 4.30
CA THR A 49 17.99 -5.20 4.02
C THR A 49 18.30 -5.33 2.53
N PHE A 50 19.12 -4.42 1.99
CA PHE A 50 19.54 -4.50 0.59
C PHE A 50 20.38 -5.76 0.33
N GLY A 51 20.00 -6.54 -0.69
CA GLY A 51 20.70 -7.77 -1.08
C GLY A 51 20.53 -8.96 -0.12
N ALA A 52 19.63 -8.87 0.87
CA ALA A 52 19.32 -10.01 1.72
C ALA A 52 18.66 -11.15 0.91
N LYS A 53 18.90 -12.38 1.34
CA LYS A 53 18.25 -13.55 0.73
C LYS A 53 16.74 -13.46 0.97
N ARG A 54 15.95 -13.56 -0.09
CA ARG A 54 14.48 -13.68 0.02
C ARG A 54 14.14 -14.99 0.74
N SER A 55 13.28 -14.90 1.74
CA SER A 55 12.74 -16.07 2.45
C SER A 55 11.87 -16.85 1.48
N GLY A 56 12.01 -18.18 1.42
CA GLY A 56 11.08 -19.05 0.70
C GLY A 56 9.82 -19.38 1.52
N GLU A 57 9.65 -18.75 2.67
CA GLU A 57 8.54 -18.97 3.60
C GLU A 57 7.92 -17.63 4.01
N VAL A 58 6.59 -17.59 4.04
CA VAL A 58 5.77 -16.51 4.61
C VAL A 58 5.59 -16.72 6.11
N ARG A 59 5.82 -15.68 6.89
CA ARG A 59 5.60 -15.65 8.33
C ARG A 59 4.36 -14.83 8.65
N TYR A 60 3.69 -15.20 9.73
CA TYR A 60 2.43 -14.60 10.12
C TYR A 60 2.49 -14.10 11.55
N PHE A 61 2.04 -12.88 11.80
CA PHE A 61 1.87 -12.34 13.15
C PHE A 61 0.74 -11.32 13.22
N ARG A 62 0.23 -11.09 14.42
CA ARG A 62 -0.65 -9.97 14.76
C ARG A 62 0.16 -8.86 15.39
N ALA A 63 -0.20 -7.62 15.14
CA ALA A 63 0.35 -6.46 15.82
C ALA A 63 -0.77 -5.53 16.25
N ASP A 64 -0.73 -5.09 17.51
CA ASP A 64 -1.61 -4.05 18.02
C ASP A 64 -0.83 -2.74 18.03
N ILE A 65 -1.28 -1.79 17.21
CA ILE A 65 -0.65 -0.47 17.07
C ILE A 65 -1.45 0.55 17.87
N SER A 66 -0.79 1.23 18.80
CA SER A 66 -1.36 2.34 19.55
C SER A 66 -1.20 3.61 18.73
N ILE A 67 -2.32 4.25 18.43
CA ILE A 67 -2.39 5.53 17.73
C ILE A 67 -2.65 6.63 18.77
N PRO A 68 -1.80 7.67 18.82
CA PRO A 68 -1.86 8.67 19.87
C PRO A 68 -3.10 9.56 19.72
N PRO A 69 -3.66 10.11 20.82
CA PRO A 69 -4.77 11.06 20.75
C PRO A 69 -4.42 12.36 20.00
N THR A 70 -3.12 12.64 19.80
CA THR A 70 -2.64 13.77 19.01
C THR A 70 -2.56 13.48 17.51
N HIS A 71 -3.04 12.33 17.05
CA HIS A 71 -2.96 11.90 15.66
C HIS A 71 -3.59 12.93 14.72
N LYS A 72 -2.93 13.12 13.57
CA LYS A 72 -3.41 13.94 12.46
C LYS A 72 -3.48 13.06 11.22
N ALA A 73 -4.63 13.10 10.55
CA ALA A 73 -4.86 12.30 9.35
C ALA A 73 -3.73 12.47 8.32
N GLY A 74 -3.31 11.36 7.72
CA GLY A 74 -2.24 11.28 6.73
C GLY A 74 -0.82 11.22 7.30
N HIS A 75 -0.65 11.53 8.58
CA HIS A 75 0.66 11.59 9.23
C HIS A 75 0.89 10.42 10.17
N VAL A 76 2.01 9.72 10.00
CA VAL A 76 2.51 8.77 10.99
C VAL A 76 3.43 9.52 11.95
N GLN A 77 3.08 9.60 13.24
CA GLN A 77 3.92 10.22 14.26
C GLN A 77 4.99 9.21 14.71
N TRP A 78 6.23 9.40 14.28
CA TRP A 78 7.36 8.55 14.67
C TRP A 78 8.04 9.08 15.93
N PRO A 79 8.57 8.20 16.81
CA PRO A 79 9.37 8.62 17.95
C PRO A 79 10.68 9.29 17.50
N ASP A 80 10.93 10.51 17.97
CA ASP A 80 12.23 11.20 17.84
C ASP A 80 13.22 10.81 18.97
N GLY A 81 12.72 10.10 19.99
CA GLY A 81 13.45 9.66 21.18
C GLY A 81 12.86 8.37 21.76
N PRO A 82 12.87 8.17 23.09
CA PRO A 82 12.11 7.08 23.71
C PRO A 82 10.63 7.14 23.27
N PRO A 83 10.02 6.00 22.92
CA PRO A 83 8.65 5.98 22.40
C PRO A 83 7.63 6.44 23.46
N ASP A 84 6.71 7.33 23.07
CA ASP A 84 5.60 7.79 23.90
C ASP A 84 4.26 7.57 23.18
N ALA A 85 3.43 6.66 23.69
CA ALA A 85 2.12 6.35 23.09
C ALA A 85 1.12 7.51 23.15
N ALA A 86 1.38 8.56 23.93
CA ALA A 86 0.56 9.77 23.95
C ALA A 86 0.81 10.68 22.74
N THR A 87 1.96 10.55 22.07
CA THR A 87 2.36 11.41 20.94
C THR A 87 2.73 10.64 19.67
N ASP A 88 3.14 9.38 19.80
CA ASP A 88 3.74 8.57 18.75
C ASP A 88 2.92 7.32 18.46
N PHE A 89 3.08 6.80 17.25
CA PHE A 89 2.67 5.44 16.92
C PHE A 89 3.63 4.46 17.59
N VAL A 90 3.09 3.53 18.38
CA VAL A 90 3.88 2.49 19.03
C VAL A 90 3.27 1.11 18.84
N VAL A 91 4.12 0.09 18.85
CA VAL A 91 3.69 -1.31 18.87
C VAL A 91 3.37 -1.68 20.31
N ALA A 92 2.08 -1.83 20.63
CA ALA A 92 1.65 -2.19 21.98
C ALA A 92 1.87 -3.69 22.26
N ALA A 93 1.58 -4.54 21.27
CA ALA A 93 1.75 -5.98 21.36
C ALA A 93 2.00 -6.63 19.99
N THR A 94 2.67 -7.78 19.99
CA THR A 94 2.74 -8.67 18.82
C THR A 94 2.56 -10.13 19.23
N ASP A 95 1.90 -10.90 18.37
CA ASP A 95 1.70 -12.33 18.55
C ASP A 95 2.03 -13.08 17.25
N VAL A 96 3.07 -13.91 17.28
CA VAL A 96 3.49 -14.71 16.11
C VAL A 96 2.63 -15.97 16.01
N TYR A 97 2.06 -16.21 14.83
CA TYR A 97 1.27 -17.41 14.60
C TYR A 97 2.17 -18.60 14.23
N PRO A 98 1.86 -19.80 14.74
CA PRO A 98 2.63 -21.01 14.41
C PRO A 98 2.36 -21.54 13.00
N SER A 99 1.28 -21.10 12.34
CA SER A 99 0.89 -21.56 11.00
C SER A 99 -0.03 -20.58 10.30
N ALA A 100 -0.12 -20.69 8.97
CA ALA A 100 -1.11 -19.98 8.15
C ALA A 100 -2.54 -20.28 8.61
N ALA A 101 -2.84 -21.53 9.00
CA ALA A 101 -4.18 -21.90 9.48
C ALA A 101 -4.58 -21.17 10.77
N ALA A 102 -3.65 -21.02 11.72
CA ALA A 102 -3.90 -20.26 12.95
C ALA A 102 -4.13 -18.77 12.65
N PHE A 103 -3.29 -18.20 11.78
CA PHE A 103 -3.45 -16.83 11.29
C PHE A 103 -4.82 -16.59 10.63
N LEU A 104 -5.21 -17.45 9.69
CA LEU A 104 -6.50 -17.34 8.99
C LEU A 104 -7.68 -17.51 9.95
N GLY A 105 -7.56 -18.39 10.94
CA GLY A 105 -8.57 -18.56 11.98
C GLY A 105 -8.83 -17.29 12.76
N ASP A 106 -7.77 -16.56 13.14
CA ASP A 106 -7.89 -15.28 13.86
C ASP A 106 -8.46 -14.18 12.93
N VAL A 107 -7.91 -14.01 11.72
CA VAL A 107 -8.41 -13.03 10.72
C VAL A 107 -9.91 -13.20 10.47
N LYS A 108 -10.36 -14.44 10.20
CA LYS A 108 -11.77 -14.73 9.93
C LYS A 108 -12.64 -14.68 11.19
N GLY A 109 -12.06 -14.97 12.35
CA GLY A 109 -12.72 -14.90 13.65
C GLY A 109 -13.00 -13.47 14.11
N ALA A 110 -12.16 -12.50 13.73
CA ALA A 110 -12.35 -11.09 14.06
C ALA A 110 -13.64 -10.51 13.48
N ARG A 111 -14.07 -10.99 12.31
CA ARG A 111 -15.35 -10.60 11.70
C ARG A 111 -15.91 -11.73 10.80
N PRO A 112 -16.64 -12.70 11.38
CA PRO A 112 -17.10 -13.88 10.63
C PRO A 112 -18.03 -13.53 9.46
N GLY A 113 -17.74 -14.09 8.28
CA GLY A 113 -18.57 -13.95 7.07
C GLY A 113 -18.48 -12.56 6.42
N ARG A 114 -17.33 -11.89 6.51
CA ARG A 114 -17.13 -10.53 6.03
C ARG A 114 -15.88 -10.38 5.17
N GLU A 115 -15.83 -9.23 4.53
CA GLU A 115 -14.71 -8.74 3.74
C GLU A 115 -13.46 -8.51 4.60
N THR A 116 -12.32 -8.99 4.11
CA THR A 116 -10.98 -8.70 4.65
C THR A 116 -10.30 -7.67 3.75
N GLN A 117 -9.75 -6.62 4.34
CA GLN A 117 -8.93 -5.66 3.62
C GLN A 117 -7.50 -6.20 3.50
N VAL A 118 -6.92 -6.22 2.30
CA VAL A 118 -5.52 -6.58 2.10
C VAL A 118 -4.76 -5.38 1.54
N PHE A 119 -3.72 -4.97 2.25
CA PHE A 119 -2.82 -3.90 1.82
C PHE A 119 -1.48 -4.46 1.35
N VAL A 120 -1.04 -4.03 0.16
CA VAL A 120 0.24 -4.39 -0.45
C VAL A 120 1.08 -3.13 -0.62
N HIS A 121 2.17 -3.04 0.13
CA HIS A 121 3.02 -1.84 0.16
C HIS A 121 3.85 -1.68 -1.12
N GLY A 122 4.45 -0.49 -1.28
CA GLY A 122 5.27 -0.12 -2.43
C GLY A 122 6.78 -0.35 -2.27
N TYR A 123 7.51 0.28 -3.19
CA TYR A 123 8.96 0.36 -3.25
C TYR A 123 9.58 0.94 -1.97
N ASN A 124 10.84 0.61 -1.68
CA ASN A 124 11.64 1.30 -0.65
C ASN A 124 10.89 1.34 0.70
N THR A 125 10.37 0.19 1.13
CA THR A 125 9.48 0.10 2.29
C THR A 125 9.96 -1.01 3.25
N THR A 126 10.17 -0.65 4.51
CA THR A 126 10.46 -1.59 5.61
C THR A 126 9.18 -2.19 6.18
N LEU A 127 9.31 -3.21 7.04
CA LEU A 127 8.15 -3.76 7.75
C LEU A 127 7.50 -2.70 8.65
N SER A 128 8.31 -1.87 9.32
CA SER A 128 7.82 -0.78 10.18
C SER A 128 7.00 0.25 9.39
N ASP A 129 7.53 0.71 8.25
CA ASP A 129 6.85 1.72 7.41
C ASP A 129 5.46 1.23 6.98
N SER A 130 5.40 0.01 6.46
CA SER A 130 4.16 -0.56 5.93
C SER A 130 3.15 -0.91 7.01
N LEU A 131 3.63 -1.34 8.19
CA LEU A 131 2.79 -1.62 9.35
C LEU A 131 2.12 -0.35 9.87
N TYR A 132 2.91 0.70 10.14
CA TYR A 132 2.37 1.97 10.63
C TYR A 132 1.50 2.66 9.58
N ARG A 133 1.84 2.55 8.29
CA ARG A 133 1.00 3.09 7.23
C ARG A 133 -0.37 2.42 7.18
N LEU A 134 -0.44 1.09 7.35
CA LEU A 134 -1.73 0.40 7.42
C LEU A 134 -2.51 0.79 8.67
N ALA A 135 -1.86 0.94 9.82
CA ALA A 135 -2.51 1.43 11.05
C ALA A 135 -3.14 2.80 10.83
N GLN A 136 -2.37 3.75 10.27
CA GLN A 136 -2.85 5.09 9.95
C GLN A 136 -4.01 5.06 8.95
N MET A 137 -3.92 4.28 7.87
CA MET A 137 -5.02 4.15 6.91
C MET A 137 -6.30 3.61 7.57
N ARG A 138 -6.21 2.63 8.48
CA ARG A 138 -7.40 2.12 9.17
C ARG A 138 -8.05 3.16 10.07
N GLU A 139 -7.23 3.94 10.77
CA GLU A 139 -7.71 5.03 11.61
C GLU A 139 -8.41 6.10 10.76
N ASP A 140 -7.70 6.60 9.75
CA ASP A 140 -8.12 7.75 8.95
C ASP A 140 -9.33 7.48 8.08
N PHE A 141 -9.52 6.24 7.64
CA PHE A 141 -10.66 5.79 6.84
C PHE A 141 -11.67 4.97 7.65
N GLU A 142 -11.54 4.93 8.98
CA GLU A 142 -12.43 4.23 9.91
C GLU A 142 -12.73 2.77 9.49
N VAL A 143 -11.69 2.05 9.04
CA VAL A 143 -11.84 0.74 8.44
C VAL A 143 -12.17 -0.32 9.51
N ALA A 144 -13.44 -0.70 9.57
CA ALA A 144 -13.92 -1.73 10.49
C ALA A 144 -13.68 -3.18 10.00
N ALA A 145 -13.27 -3.40 8.76
CA ALA A 145 -12.92 -4.74 8.25
C ALA A 145 -11.61 -5.22 8.89
N PRO A 146 -11.36 -6.53 9.12
CA PRO A 146 -10.02 -7.01 9.44
C PRO A 146 -9.04 -6.61 8.32
N SER A 147 -7.87 -6.07 8.67
CA SER A 147 -6.86 -5.68 7.67
C SER A 147 -5.61 -6.54 7.77
N VAL A 148 -5.22 -7.08 6.62
CA VAL A 148 -4.01 -7.86 6.42
C VAL A 148 -2.99 -7.04 5.64
N LEU A 149 -1.80 -6.85 6.20
CA LEU A 149 -0.64 -6.37 5.46
C LEU A 149 0.07 -7.57 4.80
N PHE A 150 0.22 -7.53 3.48
CA PHE A 150 1.16 -8.39 2.79
C PHE A 150 2.49 -7.64 2.58
N ALA A 151 3.48 -7.96 3.41
CA ALA A 151 4.79 -7.33 3.39
C ALA A 151 5.83 -8.18 2.65
N TRP A 152 5.98 -7.91 1.36
CA TRP A 152 6.97 -8.55 0.49
C TRP A 152 8.39 -8.03 0.76
N ALA A 153 9.40 -8.76 0.28
CA ALA A 153 10.81 -8.50 0.59
C ALA A 153 11.42 -7.26 -0.12
N SER A 154 10.84 -6.07 0.05
CA SER A 154 11.46 -4.78 -0.35
C SER A 154 12.75 -4.55 0.43
N ALA A 155 13.75 -3.96 -0.23
CA ALA A 155 15.01 -3.57 0.37
C ALA A 155 14.88 -2.50 1.46
N GLY A 156 13.80 -1.70 1.44
CA GLY A 156 13.69 -0.52 2.30
C GLY A 156 14.68 0.59 1.97
N ASP A 157 15.29 0.53 0.78
CA ASP A 157 16.37 1.40 0.33
C ASP A 157 16.05 2.03 -1.04
N PRO A 158 16.21 3.37 -1.21
CA PRO A 158 15.92 4.08 -2.45
C PRO A 158 16.90 3.77 -3.60
N ARG A 159 17.98 3.01 -3.36
CA ARG A 159 18.87 2.47 -4.40
C ARG A 159 18.40 1.09 -4.89
N GLY A 160 17.43 0.50 -4.19
CA GLY A 160 16.99 -0.88 -4.38
C GLY A 160 16.01 -1.11 -5.52
N TYR A 161 15.77 -0.14 -6.41
CA TYR A 161 14.66 -0.19 -7.38
C TYR A 161 14.60 -1.50 -8.18
N VAL A 162 15.71 -1.91 -8.79
CA VAL A 162 15.75 -3.16 -9.58
C VAL A 162 15.57 -4.39 -8.68
N TYR A 163 16.18 -4.40 -7.50
CA TYR A 163 16.01 -5.48 -6.54
C TYR A 163 14.54 -5.63 -6.11
N ASP A 164 13.86 -4.51 -5.85
CA ASP A 164 12.46 -4.48 -5.47
C ASP A 164 11.55 -4.94 -6.63
N ARG A 165 11.92 -4.68 -7.88
CA ARG A 165 11.16 -5.18 -9.05
C ARG A 165 11.21 -6.70 -9.11
N ASP A 166 12.38 -7.29 -8.89
CA ASP A 166 12.53 -8.75 -8.82
C ASP A 166 11.83 -9.32 -7.58
N SER A 167 11.84 -8.60 -6.46
CA SER A 167 11.15 -9.01 -5.23
C SER A 167 9.62 -9.03 -5.40
N VAL A 168 9.06 -8.07 -6.13
CA VAL A 168 7.66 -8.08 -6.57
C VAL A 168 7.38 -9.36 -7.36
N LEU A 169 8.21 -9.70 -8.35
CA LEU A 169 7.94 -10.91 -9.13
C LEU A 169 8.11 -12.21 -8.31
N TYR A 170 9.04 -12.20 -7.36
CA TYR A 170 9.24 -13.31 -6.42
C TYR A 170 8.03 -13.54 -5.51
N ALA A 171 7.30 -12.47 -5.14
CA ALA A 171 6.21 -12.51 -4.17
C ALA A 171 4.83 -12.87 -4.74
N ARG A 172 4.72 -13.15 -6.05
CA ARG A 172 3.46 -13.43 -6.73
C ARG A 172 2.73 -14.63 -6.13
N ASP A 173 3.44 -15.76 -6.05
CA ASP A 173 2.87 -17.02 -5.59
C ASP A 173 2.40 -16.92 -4.13
N ASP A 174 3.24 -16.32 -3.27
CA ASP A 174 2.91 -16.12 -1.86
C ASP A 174 1.70 -15.20 -1.64
N LEU A 175 1.53 -14.16 -2.46
CA LEU A 175 0.33 -13.31 -2.38
C LEU A 175 -0.90 -14.06 -2.92
N GLU A 176 -0.78 -14.78 -4.05
CA GLU A 176 -1.89 -15.60 -4.57
C GLU A 176 -2.37 -16.62 -3.54
N ASP A 177 -1.43 -17.33 -2.90
CA ASP A 177 -1.72 -18.32 -1.87
C ASP A 177 -2.42 -17.69 -0.65
N LEU A 178 -1.97 -16.50 -0.22
CA LEU A 178 -2.63 -15.75 0.84
C LEU A 178 -4.08 -15.38 0.46
N LEU A 179 -4.29 -14.83 -0.75
CA LEU A 179 -5.61 -14.40 -1.19
C LEU A 179 -6.56 -15.59 -1.36
N ASN A 180 -6.08 -16.72 -1.89
CA ASN A 180 -6.84 -17.96 -1.97
C ASN A 180 -7.22 -18.48 -0.58
N ALA A 181 -6.30 -18.41 0.38
CA ALA A 181 -6.57 -18.86 1.74
C ALA A 181 -7.59 -17.95 2.46
N LEU A 182 -7.49 -16.63 2.26
CA LEU A 182 -8.45 -15.65 2.77
C LEU A 182 -9.84 -15.83 2.15
N THR A 183 -9.92 -16.21 0.86
CA THR A 183 -11.19 -16.38 0.11
C THR A 183 -11.72 -17.82 0.02
N SER A 184 -11.17 -18.73 0.84
CA SER A 184 -11.54 -20.15 0.85
C SER A 184 -12.95 -20.45 1.37
N GLY A 185 -13.55 -19.56 2.16
CA GLY A 185 -14.91 -19.73 2.68
C GLY A 185 -15.98 -19.25 1.69
N PRO A 186 -17.21 -19.77 1.79
CA PRO A 186 -18.28 -19.50 0.81
C PRO A 186 -18.75 -18.04 0.76
N ARG A 187 -18.46 -17.25 1.80
CA ARG A 187 -18.81 -15.81 1.89
C ARG A 187 -17.61 -14.91 2.05
N ASP A 188 -16.40 -15.47 2.08
CA ASP A 188 -15.20 -14.69 2.33
C ASP A 188 -14.88 -13.87 1.07
N ARG A 189 -14.53 -12.59 1.26
CA ARG A 189 -14.17 -11.68 0.17
C ARG A 189 -12.97 -10.85 0.60
N VAL A 190 -12.25 -10.32 -0.37
CA VAL A 190 -11.12 -9.42 -0.12
C VAL A 190 -11.27 -8.12 -0.90
N THR A 191 -10.96 -7.00 -0.26
CA THR A 191 -10.70 -5.74 -0.97
C THR A 191 -9.21 -5.48 -0.96
N LEU A 192 -8.65 -5.16 -2.12
CA LEU A 192 -7.22 -4.97 -2.32
C LEU A 192 -6.88 -3.48 -2.37
N LEU A 193 -5.92 -3.05 -1.56
CA LEU A 193 -5.28 -1.75 -1.67
C LEU A 193 -3.80 -1.96 -1.95
N ALA A 194 -3.28 -1.30 -2.98
CA ALA A 194 -1.91 -1.51 -3.40
C ALA A 194 -1.25 -0.18 -3.74
N HIS A 195 -0.07 0.08 -3.17
CA HIS A 195 0.67 1.31 -3.41
C HIS A 195 1.87 1.08 -4.33
N SER A 196 2.08 1.97 -5.30
CA SER A 196 3.30 2.03 -6.11
C SER A 196 3.63 0.67 -6.76
N MET A 197 4.82 0.11 -6.50
CA MET A 197 5.22 -1.21 -6.98
C MET A 197 4.37 -2.38 -6.43
N GLY A 198 3.69 -2.19 -5.30
CA GLY A 198 2.69 -3.15 -4.81
C GLY A 198 1.49 -3.29 -5.75
N ALA A 199 1.14 -2.23 -6.49
CA ALA A 199 0.11 -2.30 -7.53
C ALA A 199 0.52 -3.23 -8.67
N GLN A 200 1.81 -3.22 -9.03
CA GLN A 200 2.35 -4.15 -10.03
C GLN A 200 2.21 -5.60 -9.55
N LEU A 201 2.48 -5.86 -8.27
CA LEU A 201 2.30 -7.18 -7.67
C LEU A 201 0.84 -7.65 -7.74
N VAL A 202 -0.10 -6.81 -7.33
CA VAL A 202 -1.54 -7.14 -7.36
C VAL A 202 -2.03 -7.43 -8.78
N MET A 203 -1.67 -6.60 -9.76
CA MET A 203 -2.03 -6.84 -11.16
C MET A 203 -1.44 -8.13 -11.71
N GLU A 204 -0.23 -8.47 -11.30
CA GLU A 204 0.42 -9.69 -11.75
C GLU A 204 -0.22 -10.95 -11.14
N VAL A 205 -0.62 -10.90 -9.87
CA VAL A 205 -1.34 -11.99 -9.21
C VAL A 205 -2.72 -12.21 -9.82
N MET A 206 -3.48 -11.14 -10.07
CA MET A 206 -4.78 -11.28 -10.75
C MET A 206 -4.63 -11.84 -12.15
N ARG A 207 -3.62 -11.39 -12.91
CA ARG A 207 -3.30 -11.95 -14.22
C ARG A 207 -2.92 -13.42 -14.13
N GLN A 208 -2.10 -13.80 -13.15
CA GLN A 208 -1.67 -15.17 -12.92
C GLN A 208 -2.86 -16.08 -12.60
N ALA A 209 -3.75 -15.66 -11.70
CA ALA A 209 -4.98 -16.37 -11.37
C ALA A 209 -5.86 -16.58 -12.62
N ALA A 210 -6.06 -15.53 -13.43
CA ALA A 210 -6.82 -15.62 -14.67
C ALA A 210 -6.22 -16.63 -15.66
N LEU A 211 -4.89 -16.66 -15.82
CA LEU A 211 -4.19 -17.61 -16.69
C LEU A 211 -4.25 -19.05 -16.18
N LYS A 212 -4.30 -19.25 -14.85
CA LYS A 212 -4.53 -20.56 -14.22
C LYS A 212 -5.99 -21.00 -14.29
N GLY A 213 -6.91 -20.11 -14.70
CA GLY A 213 -8.35 -20.36 -14.72
C GLY A 213 -9.01 -20.24 -13.35
N ASP A 214 -8.34 -19.63 -12.37
CA ASP A 214 -8.86 -19.40 -11.01
C ASP A 214 -9.81 -18.20 -10.98
N ARG A 215 -11.00 -18.41 -11.56
CA ARG A 215 -12.08 -17.41 -11.54
C ARG A 215 -12.70 -17.25 -10.16
N HIS A 216 -12.66 -18.30 -9.34
CA HIS A 216 -13.14 -18.22 -7.96
C HIS A 216 -12.38 -17.13 -7.21
N LEU A 217 -11.04 -17.08 -7.26
CA LEU A 217 -10.29 -16.01 -6.60
C LEU A 217 -10.70 -14.61 -7.10
N LEU A 218 -10.80 -14.41 -8.41
CA LEU A 218 -11.13 -13.10 -9.00
C LEU A 218 -12.53 -12.62 -8.60
N ASP A 219 -13.53 -13.52 -8.58
CA ASP A 219 -14.91 -13.22 -8.18
C ASP A 219 -15.03 -12.85 -6.68
N ARG A 220 -14.04 -13.25 -5.87
CA ARG A 220 -13.98 -12.98 -4.43
C ARG A 220 -13.28 -11.67 -4.10
N ILE A 221 -12.64 -11.02 -5.08
CA ILE A 221 -12.14 -9.66 -4.93
C ILE A 221 -13.34 -8.71 -5.06
N SER A 222 -13.71 -8.03 -3.98
CA SER A 222 -14.84 -7.08 -3.94
C SER A 222 -14.48 -5.67 -4.38
N GLY A 223 -13.20 -5.37 -4.53
CA GLY A 223 -12.73 -4.07 -4.99
C GLY A 223 -11.20 -4.02 -5.06
N VAL A 224 -10.69 -3.16 -5.94
CA VAL A 224 -9.26 -2.92 -6.10
C VAL A 224 -9.00 -1.42 -6.12
N VAL A 225 -8.06 -0.97 -5.30
CA VAL A 225 -7.56 0.40 -5.29
C VAL A 225 -6.05 0.39 -5.54
N LEU A 226 -5.64 0.91 -6.69
CA LEU A 226 -4.23 1.10 -7.05
C LEU A 226 -3.84 2.55 -6.80
N MET A 227 -2.94 2.79 -5.86
CA MET A 227 -2.50 4.13 -5.46
C MET A 227 -1.13 4.43 -6.04
N SER A 228 -1.05 5.48 -6.86
CA SER A 228 0.17 5.89 -7.59
C SER A 228 0.90 4.71 -8.24
N PRO A 229 0.21 3.87 -9.04
CA PRO A 229 0.77 2.61 -9.54
C PRO A 229 2.05 2.81 -10.34
N ASP A 230 3.13 2.15 -9.90
CA ASP A 230 4.38 2.07 -10.65
C ASP A 230 4.28 0.96 -11.73
N ILE A 231 3.38 1.15 -12.69
CA ILE A 231 3.14 0.22 -13.81
C ILE A 231 3.28 0.99 -15.13
N ASP A 232 3.81 0.35 -16.18
CA ASP A 232 3.77 0.94 -17.52
C ASP A 232 2.31 0.86 -18.03
N PRO A 233 1.69 1.93 -18.56
CA PRO A 233 0.32 1.85 -19.07
C PRO A 233 0.10 0.75 -20.12
N ASP A 234 1.08 0.47 -20.98
CA ASP A 234 1.00 -0.60 -21.97
C ASP A 234 0.97 -1.98 -21.28
N VAL A 235 1.77 -2.14 -20.21
CA VAL A 235 1.79 -3.36 -19.39
C VAL A 235 0.47 -3.53 -18.64
N PHE A 236 -0.03 -2.46 -18.02
CA PHE A 236 -1.31 -2.48 -17.31
C PHE A 236 -2.44 -2.92 -18.24
N ARG A 237 -2.52 -2.35 -19.44
CA ARG A 237 -3.52 -2.72 -20.45
C ARG A 237 -3.43 -4.21 -20.79
N ARG A 238 -2.22 -4.73 -21.08
CA ARG A 238 -2.03 -6.16 -21.36
C ARG A 238 -2.37 -7.06 -20.17
N GLN A 239 -2.13 -6.60 -18.94
CA GLN A 239 -2.55 -7.32 -17.75
C GLN A 239 -4.08 -7.34 -17.63
N ALA A 240 -4.74 -6.19 -17.78
CA ALA A 240 -6.19 -6.07 -17.73
C ALA A 240 -6.88 -6.94 -18.80
N GLU A 241 -6.40 -6.90 -20.05
CA GLU A 241 -6.91 -7.75 -21.15
C GLU A 241 -6.77 -9.24 -20.84
N ALA A 242 -5.65 -9.66 -20.23
CA ALA A 242 -5.42 -11.05 -19.85
C ALA A 242 -6.29 -11.49 -18.64
N ILE A 243 -6.58 -10.57 -17.73
CA ILE A 243 -7.50 -10.82 -16.61
C ILE A 243 -8.93 -10.98 -17.17
N GLY A 244 -9.33 -10.16 -18.13
CA GLY A 244 -10.66 -10.14 -18.72
C GLY A 244 -11.60 -9.27 -17.88
N GLU A 245 -12.57 -9.89 -17.20
CA GLU A 245 -13.44 -9.16 -16.27
C GLU A 245 -12.66 -8.73 -15.03
N LEU A 246 -12.46 -7.42 -14.88
CA LEU A 246 -11.77 -6.83 -13.74
C LEU A 246 -12.73 -6.77 -12.53
N PRO A 247 -12.26 -7.09 -11.31
CA PRO A 247 -13.05 -6.89 -10.09
C PRO A 247 -13.51 -5.44 -9.95
N GLN A 248 -14.77 -5.23 -9.55
CA GLN A 248 -15.36 -3.89 -9.42
C GLN A 248 -15.75 -3.58 -7.96
N PRO A 249 -15.53 -2.34 -7.48
CA PRO A 249 -14.95 -1.22 -8.23
C PRO A 249 -13.44 -1.37 -8.43
N PHE A 250 -12.95 -0.93 -9.58
CA PHE A 250 -11.51 -0.85 -9.87
C PHE A 250 -11.07 0.62 -9.94
N LEU A 251 -10.43 1.10 -8.88
CA LEU A 251 -10.02 2.50 -8.73
C LEU A 251 -8.51 2.66 -8.93
N ILE A 252 -8.11 3.70 -9.64
CA ILE A 252 -6.72 4.10 -9.84
C ILE A 252 -6.55 5.53 -9.35
N PHE A 253 -5.74 5.73 -8.31
CA PHE A 253 -5.41 7.05 -7.78
C PHE A 253 -4.11 7.52 -8.40
N VAL A 254 -4.10 8.72 -8.96
CA VAL A 254 -2.96 9.30 -9.67
C VAL A 254 -2.59 10.66 -9.10
N THR A 255 -1.34 11.06 -9.29
CA THR A 255 -0.85 12.39 -8.94
C THR A 255 0.21 12.78 -9.96
N GLN A 256 -0.08 13.75 -10.84
CA GLN A 256 0.77 14.08 -11.99
C GLN A 256 2.15 14.61 -11.57
N GLN A 257 2.24 15.24 -10.39
CA GLN A 257 3.48 15.83 -9.87
C GLN A 257 4.30 14.85 -9.02
N ASP A 258 3.95 13.56 -9.04
CA ASP A 258 4.65 12.51 -8.31
C ASP A 258 6.13 12.41 -8.73
N ARG A 259 7.00 12.84 -7.82
CA ARG A 259 8.45 12.92 -8.08
C ARG A 259 9.09 11.55 -8.02
N ALA A 260 8.53 10.60 -7.28
CA ALA A 260 9.06 9.25 -7.20
C ALA A 260 8.82 8.50 -8.52
N LEU A 261 7.62 8.59 -9.10
CA LEU A 261 7.33 8.02 -10.40
C LEU A 261 8.07 8.73 -11.54
N SER A 262 8.34 10.02 -11.40
CA SER A 262 9.21 10.75 -12.34
C SER A 262 10.64 10.17 -12.37
N LEU A 263 11.19 9.80 -11.21
CA LEU A 263 12.50 9.13 -11.10
C LEU A 263 12.44 7.69 -11.63
N ALA A 264 11.38 6.93 -11.31
CA ALA A 264 11.18 5.59 -11.84
C ALA A 264 11.10 5.61 -13.38
N SER A 265 10.36 6.57 -13.95
CA SER A 265 10.26 6.80 -15.39
C SER A 265 11.63 7.01 -16.01
N LEU A 266 12.52 7.78 -15.36
CA LEU A 266 13.90 7.99 -15.84
C LEU A 266 14.67 6.68 -15.94
N ILE A 267 14.54 5.81 -14.93
CA ILE A 267 15.22 4.51 -14.85
C ILE A 267 14.66 3.53 -15.88
N THR A 268 13.35 3.60 -16.18
CA THR A 268 12.66 2.67 -17.07
C THR A 268 12.52 3.15 -18.52
N GLY A 269 13.31 4.15 -18.95
CA GLY A 269 13.36 4.58 -20.35
C GLY A 269 12.45 5.76 -20.72
N ARG A 270 12.11 6.62 -19.75
CA ARG A 270 11.35 7.89 -19.88
C ARG A 270 9.91 7.78 -20.36
N LYS A 271 9.27 6.61 -20.21
CA LYS A 271 7.81 6.47 -20.36
C LYS A 271 7.10 6.88 -19.08
N LYS A 272 5.96 7.56 -19.19
CA LYS A 272 5.09 7.87 -18.05
C LYS A 272 4.59 6.58 -17.40
N ARG A 273 4.54 6.54 -16.07
CA ARG A 273 3.93 5.45 -15.29
C ARG A 273 2.44 5.68 -15.14
N LEU A 274 1.69 4.62 -14.86
CA LEU A 274 0.24 4.66 -14.70
C LEU A 274 -0.19 5.64 -13.59
N GLY A 275 0.58 5.77 -12.51
CA GLY A 275 0.30 6.72 -11.44
C GLY A 275 0.48 8.20 -11.78
N VAL A 276 1.00 8.54 -12.96
CA VAL A 276 1.23 9.92 -13.44
C VAL A 276 0.59 10.19 -14.80
N ILE A 277 -0.43 9.41 -15.18
CA ILE A 277 -1.21 9.71 -16.38
C ILE A 277 -1.94 11.05 -16.19
N ASP A 278 -2.03 11.82 -17.27
CA ASP A 278 -2.61 13.15 -17.32
C ASP A 278 -3.92 13.21 -18.12
N GLY A 279 -4.48 12.05 -18.44
CA GLY A 279 -5.72 11.93 -19.18
C GLY A 279 -6.24 10.48 -19.25
N PRO A 280 -7.52 10.30 -19.60
CA PRO A 280 -8.18 8.99 -19.64
C PRO A 280 -7.68 8.09 -20.77
N GLU A 281 -6.98 8.62 -21.78
CA GLU A 281 -6.56 7.89 -22.99
C GLU A 281 -5.70 6.68 -22.65
N ALA A 282 -4.87 6.77 -21.60
CA ALA A 282 -4.02 5.69 -21.14
C ALA A 282 -4.81 4.43 -20.75
N VAL A 283 -6.01 4.60 -20.19
CA VAL A 283 -6.89 3.52 -19.71
C VAL A 283 -8.17 3.38 -20.52
N ALA A 284 -8.31 4.12 -21.63
CA ALA A 284 -9.51 4.12 -22.45
C ALA A 284 -9.93 2.70 -22.88
N GLY A 285 -11.22 2.40 -22.72
CA GLY A 285 -11.82 1.10 -23.02
C GLY A 285 -11.62 0.02 -21.94
N LEU A 286 -10.98 0.35 -20.82
CA LEU A 286 -10.89 -0.54 -19.65
C LEU A 286 -11.96 -0.13 -18.62
N PRO A 287 -12.60 -1.09 -17.92
CA PRO A 287 -13.60 -0.80 -16.88
C PRO A 287 -12.91 -0.40 -15.58
N VAL A 288 -12.28 0.76 -15.56
CA VAL A 288 -11.55 1.32 -14.41
C VAL A 288 -11.94 2.78 -14.21
N LYS A 289 -11.96 3.22 -12.95
CA LYS A 289 -12.18 4.63 -12.59
C LYS A 289 -10.88 5.26 -12.14
N VAL A 290 -10.54 6.42 -12.68
CA VAL A 290 -9.31 7.16 -12.32
C VAL A 290 -9.66 8.39 -11.51
N ILE A 291 -8.93 8.60 -10.42
CA ILE A 291 -9.07 9.79 -9.57
C ILE A 291 -7.73 10.50 -9.49
N ASP A 292 -7.70 11.75 -9.95
CA ASP A 292 -6.53 12.61 -9.94
C ASP A 292 -6.51 13.48 -8.67
N PHE A 293 -5.52 13.20 -7.81
CA PHE A 293 -5.29 13.89 -6.54
C PHE A 293 -4.31 15.08 -6.65
N THR A 294 -3.87 15.44 -7.87
CA THR A 294 -2.84 16.46 -8.08
C THR A 294 -3.13 17.78 -7.37
N ALA A 295 -4.38 18.24 -7.35
CA ALA A 295 -4.74 19.51 -6.69
C ALA A 295 -4.69 19.44 -5.15
N LEU A 296 -4.67 18.25 -4.57
CA LEU A 296 -4.65 18.02 -3.12
C LEU A 296 -3.25 17.65 -2.61
N ALA A 297 -2.24 17.71 -3.48
CA ALA A 297 -0.84 17.56 -3.12
C ALA A 297 -0.38 18.70 -2.20
N ASP A 298 0.30 18.34 -1.12
CA ASP A 298 0.84 19.25 -0.11
C ASP A 298 2.38 19.28 -0.11
N GLY A 299 3.02 18.52 -1.00
CA GLY A 299 4.47 18.41 -1.11
C GLY A 299 5.09 17.35 -0.19
N GLU A 300 4.30 16.72 0.69
CA GLU A 300 4.76 15.68 1.60
C GLU A 300 5.00 14.35 0.86
N GLY A 301 6.01 13.60 1.31
CA GLY A 301 6.27 12.25 0.78
C GLY A 301 6.54 12.17 -0.73
N LEU A 302 7.09 13.25 -1.33
CA LEU A 302 7.35 13.38 -2.77
C LEU A 302 6.08 13.39 -3.64
N ASP A 303 4.91 13.66 -3.03
CA ASP A 303 3.60 13.57 -3.66
C ASP A 303 3.30 12.17 -4.24
N HIS A 304 3.97 11.13 -3.70
CA HIS A 304 3.85 9.75 -4.18
C HIS A 304 2.70 8.96 -3.53
N ALA A 305 2.12 9.49 -2.45
CA ALA A 305 1.08 8.82 -1.68
C ALA A 305 -0.03 9.80 -1.23
N VAL A 306 -0.27 10.87 -2.00
CA VAL A 306 -1.20 11.98 -1.65
C VAL A 306 -2.54 11.48 -1.14
N ALA A 307 -3.14 10.49 -1.79
CA ALA A 307 -4.44 9.93 -1.42
C ALA A 307 -4.52 9.41 0.04
N ILE A 308 -3.39 9.06 0.65
CA ILE A 308 -3.32 8.51 2.02
C ILE A 308 -2.40 9.32 2.95
N THR A 309 -1.79 10.40 2.46
CA THR A 309 -0.90 11.29 3.24
C THR A 309 -1.41 12.71 3.38
N SER A 310 -2.22 13.19 2.43
CA SER A 310 -2.79 14.54 2.48
C SER A 310 -4.09 14.53 3.28
N PRO A 311 -4.19 15.33 4.37
CA PRO A 311 -5.44 15.44 5.14
C PRO A 311 -6.64 15.84 4.28
N SER A 312 -6.42 16.71 3.29
CA SER A 312 -7.46 17.15 2.36
C SER A 312 -7.92 16.01 1.45
N ALA A 313 -6.98 15.22 0.93
CA ALA A 313 -7.29 14.05 0.11
C ALA A 313 -8.09 12.99 0.89
N ILE A 314 -7.67 12.71 2.13
CA ILE A 314 -8.36 11.78 3.03
C ILE A 314 -9.78 12.26 3.31
N SER A 315 -9.96 13.55 3.63
CA SER A 315 -11.27 14.15 3.89
C SER A 315 -12.21 14.00 2.70
N VAL A 316 -11.74 14.29 1.49
CA VAL A 316 -12.52 14.10 0.25
C VAL A 316 -12.89 12.63 0.07
N LEU A 317 -11.93 11.72 0.22
CA LEU A 317 -12.18 10.28 0.09
C LEU A 317 -13.20 9.76 1.11
N ASN A 318 -13.13 10.19 2.37
CA ASN A 318 -14.12 9.84 3.39
C ASN A 318 -15.53 10.30 2.98
N GLY A 319 -15.67 11.52 2.47
CA GLY A 319 -16.94 12.01 1.93
C GLY A 319 -17.46 11.16 0.76
N MET A 320 -16.58 10.73 -0.14
CA MET A 320 -16.95 9.85 -1.26
C MET A 320 -17.37 8.45 -0.79
N LEU A 321 -16.65 7.88 0.17
CA LEU A 321 -16.97 6.58 0.77
C LEU A 321 -18.32 6.63 1.50
N GLU A 322 -18.60 7.71 2.22
CA GLU A 322 -19.89 7.95 2.86
C GLU A 322 -21.01 7.99 1.81
N GLN A 323 -20.85 8.76 0.73
CA GLN A 323 -21.83 8.81 -0.36
C GLN A 323 -22.06 7.46 -1.04
N ALA A 324 -21.00 6.69 -1.28
CA ALA A 324 -21.09 5.35 -1.85
C ALA A 324 -21.84 4.39 -0.92
N SER A 325 -21.61 4.50 0.40
CA SER A 325 -22.33 3.69 1.40
C SER A 325 -23.85 3.97 1.43
N LEU A 326 -24.25 5.16 1.00
CA LEU A 326 -25.64 5.60 0.84
C LEU A 326 -26.25 5.20 -0.52
N GLY A 327 -25.53 4.42 -1.34
CA GLY A 327 -26.01 3.92 -2.64
C GLY A 327 -26.02 4.97 -3.75
N ARG A 328 -25.28 6.07 -3.59
CA ARG A 328 -25.08 7.08 -4.65
C ARG A 328 -23.86 6.70 -5.48
N ASP A 329 -23.88 6.98 -6.78
CA ASP A 329 -22.67 6.84 -7.60
C ASP A 329 -21.72 7.96 -7.21
N ALA A 330 -20.70 7.62 -6.43
CA ALA A 330 -19.74 8.57 -5.89
C ALA A 330 -18.52 8.77 -6.80
N PHE A 331 -18.38 7.95 -7.86
CA PHE A 331 -17.17 7.91 -8.68
C PHE A 331 -17.52 7.96 -10.17
N GLU A 332 -17.07 8.99 -10.88
CA GLU A 332 -17.08 9.01 -12.36
C GLU A 332 -15.89 8.21 -12.93
N ASP A 333 -15.92 7.89 -14.23
CA ASP A 333 -14.84 7.11 -14.89
C ASP A 333 -13.48 7.82 -14.83
N TYR A 334 -13.46 9.16 -14.92
CA TYR A 334 -12.27 9.97 -14.70
C TYR A 334 -12.64 11.23 -13.94
N MET A 335 -12.08 11.40 -12.74
CA MET A 335 -12.39 12.51 -11.86
C MET A 335 -11.13 13.26 -11.48
N VAL A 336 -11.09 14.56 -11.77
CA VAL A 336 -10.04 15.47 -11.29
C VAL A 336 -10.54 16.17 -10.05
N LEU A 337 -9.83 16.00 -8.93
CA LEU A 337 -10.17 16.70 -7.69
C LEU A 337 -9.69 18.14 -7.77
N GLU A 338 -10.52 19.06 -7.27
CA GLU A 338 -10.18 20.47 -7.14
C GLU A 338 -9.84 20.79 -5.67
N ALA A 339 -8.83 21.64 -5.46
CA ALA A 339 -8.59 22.21 -4.13
C ALA A 339 -9.75 23.14 -3.78
N GLN A 340 -10.34 22.98 -2.60
CA GLN A 340 -11.29 23.97 -2.11
C GLN A 340 -10.55 25.29 -1.78
N PRO A 341 -11.12 26.45 -2.14
CA PRO A 341 -10.47 27.76 -2.03
C PRO A 341 -10.17 28.20 -0.59
#